data_AF-A0A917DZ01-F1
#
_entry.id   AF-A0A917DZ01-F1
#
_cell.length_a   1.000
_cell.length_b   1.000
_cell.length_c   1.000
_cell.angle_alpha   90.00
_cell.angle_beta   90.00
_cell.angle_gamma   90.00
#
_symmetry.space_group_name_H-M   'P 1'
#
loop_
_entity.id
_entity.type
_entity.pdbx_description
1 polymer ?
#
loop_
_entity_poly.entity_id
_entity_poly.type
_entity_poly.pdbx_seq_one_letter_code
_entity_poly.pdbx_strand_id
1 'polypeptide(L)'
;MVPAHAHILVVGWLTLFAYGIFYYVFKEIQMIRTAKLHAWTSLIGGGLMPMGMLVYYQSENTATLLSFIIPAVILLIAIILFIIILFFDKKLFARK
;
A
#
# COMPACT_ATOMS: atom_id res chain seq x y z
N MET A 1 -12.38 -12.70 -17.32
CA MET A 1 -11.63 -12.85 -16.07
C MET A 1 -11.60 -11.49 -15.40
N VAL A 2 -12.21 -11.31 -14.23
CA VAL A 2 -12.35 -9.98 -13.61
C VAL A 2 -11.02 -9.62 -12.92
N PRO A 3 -10.22 -8.65 -13.42
CA PRO A 3 -8.92 -8.29 -12.85
C PRO A 3 -8.99 -7.79 -11.41
N ALA A 4 -10.18 -7.46 -10.90
CA ALA A 4 -10.40 -7.14 -9.49
C ALA A 4 -9.89 -8.24 -8.55
N HIS A 5 -9.98 -9.52 -8.91
CA HIS A 5 -9.50 -10.63 -8.07
C HIS A 5 -7.99 -10.54 -7.79
N ALA A 6 -7.20 -10.26 -8.82
CA ALA A 6 -5.74 -10.13 -8.68
C ALA A 6 -5.36 -8.92 -7.83
N HIS A 7 -6.07 -7.80 -7.99
CA HIS A 7 -5.81 -6.58 -7.22
C HIS A 7 -6.20 -6.72 -5.75
N ILE A 8 -7.28 -7.45 -5.45
CA ILE A 8 -7.63 -7.81 -4.07
C ILE A 8 -6.50 -8.67 -3.49
N LEU A 9 -6.24 -9.84 -4.08
CA LEU A 9 -5.34 -10.84 -3.47
C LEU A 9 -3.88 -10.39 -3.42
N VAL A 10 -3.36 -9.82 -4.51
CA VAL A 10 -1.95 -9.41 -4.59
C VAL A 10 -1.76 -8.06 -3.91
N VAL A 11 -2.39 -7.00 -4.43
CA VAL A 11 -2.13 -5.62 -3.98
C VAL A 11 -2.75 -5.35 -2.59
N GLY A 12 -3.95 -5.87 -2.34
CA GLY A 12 -4.60 -5.79 -1.04
C GLY A 12 -3.94 -6.70 -0.01
N TRP A 13 -4.14 -8.02 -0.12
CA TRP A 13 -3.76 -8.96 0.95
C TRP A 13 -2.25 -9.23 1.03
N LEU A 14 -1.62 -9.63 -0.09
CA LEU A 14 -0.22 -10.09 -0.09
C LEU A 14 0.77 -8.96 0.21
N THR A 15 0.66 -7.79 -0.43
CA THR A 15 1.58 -6.67 -0.18
C THR A 15 1.45 -6.12 1.23
N LEU A 16 0.23 -5.96 1.75
CA LEU A 16 0.03 -5.51 3.13
C LEU A 16 0.61 -6.51 4.13
N PHE A 17 0.45 -7.81 3.88
CA PHE A 17 1.07 -8.84 4.67
C PHE A 17 2.61 -8.75 4.64
N ALA A 18 3.20 -8.58 3.46
CA ALA A 18 4.65 -8.41 3.33
C ALA A 18 5.18 -7.18 4.09
N TYR A 19 4.47 -6.05 4.03
CA TYR A 19 4.80 -4.86 4.82
C TYR A 19 4.66 -5.10 6.31
N GLY A 20 3.61 -5.83 6.74
CA GLY A 20 3.44 -6.22 8.15
C GLY A 20 4.60 -7.06 8.67
N ILE A 21 5.04 -8.06 7.90
CA ILE A 21 6.23 -8.86 8.24
C ILE A 21 7.49 -7.98 8.29
N PHE A 22 7.67 -7.08 7.33
CA PHE A 22 8.82 -6.17 7.31
C PHE A 22 8.90 -5.37 8.62
N TYR A 23 7.80 -4.75 9.06
CA TYR A 23 7.79 -4.00 10.32
C TYR A 23 7.90 -4.89 11.58
N TYR A 24 7.51 -6.16 11.49
CA TYR A 24 7.68 -7.12 12.59
C TYR A 24 9.14 -7.57 12.77
N VAL A 25 9.84 -7.82 11.65
CA VAL A 25 11.25 -8.27 11.63
C VAL A 25 12.18 -7.09 11.93
N PHE A 26 11.97 -5.94 11.29
CA PHE A 26 12.79 -4.75 11.48
C PHE A 26 12.21 -3.84 12.56
N LYS A 27 12.49 -4.16 13.83
CA LYS A 27 11.99 -3.39 14.99
C LYS A 27 12.75 -2.07 15.23
N GLU A 28 13.96 -1.93 14.71
CA GLU A 28 14.85 -0.79 14.98
C GLU A 28 14.76 0.30 13.91
N ILE A 29 13.55 0.81 13.69
CA ILE A 29 13.27 1.87 12.71
C ILE A 29 13.41 3.23 13.38
N GLN A 30 14.28 4.08 12.86
CA GLN A 30 14.41 5.47 13.30
C GLN A 30 13.30 6.35 12.73
N MET A 31 12.86 6.08 11.50
CA MET A 31 11.86 6.87 10.77
C MET A 31 10.41 6.50 11.13
N ILE A 32 10.08 6.51 12.42
CA ILE A 32 8.76 6.06 12.94
C ILE A 32 7.58 6.84 12.31
N ARG A 33 7.74 8.15 12.08
CA ARG A 33 6.69 8.98 11.46
C ARG A 33 6.41 8.56 10.01
N THR A 34 7.46 8.33 9.24
CA THR A 34 7.37 7.88 7.84
C THR A 34 6.81 6.47 7.75
N ALA A 35 7.22 5.57 8.66
CA ALA A 35 6.69 4.21 8.74
C ALA A 35 5.18 4.18 9.05
N LYS A 36 4.72 5.01 10.00
CA LYS A 36 3.27 5.15 10.25
C LYS A 36 2.52 5.70 9.04
N LEU A 37 3.08 6.69 8.36
CA LEU A 37 2.46 7.26 7.16
C LEU A 37 2.35 6.21 6.05
N HIS A 38 3.43 5.47 5.79
CA HIS A 38 3.44 4.38 4.81
C HIS A 38 2.40 3.29 5.15
N ALA A 39 2.29 2.89 6.42
CA ALA A 39 1.31 1.88 6.83
C ALA A 39 -0.13 2.35 6.57
N TRP A 40 -0.45 3.60 6.90
CA TRP A 40 -1.77 4.18 6.65
C TRP A 40 -2.08 4.33 5.15
N THR A 41 -1.14 4.85 4.37
CA THR A 41 -1.34 5.01 2.91
C THR A 41 -1.45 3.67 2.21
N SER A 42 -0.67 2.67 2.62
CA SER A 42 -0.77 1.30 2.11
C SER A 42 -2.12 0.68 2.44
N LEU A 43 -2.60 0.81 3.69
CA LEU A 43 -3.87 0.22 4.12
C LEU A 43 -5.06 0.85 3.38
N ILE A 44 -5.09 2.19 3.30
CA ILE A 44 -6.15 2.94 2.62
C ILE A 44 -6.10 2.64 1.12
N GLY A 45 -4.92 2.71 0.50
CA GLY A 45 -4.76 2.47 -0.93
C GLY A 45 -5.06 1.03 -1.33
N GLY A 46 -4.52 0.05 -0.60
CA GLY A 46 -4.69 -1.38 -0.87
C GLY A 46 -6.10 -1.89 -0.57
N GLY A 47 -6.82 -1.27 0.36
CA GLY A 47 -8.22 -1.60 0.66
C GLY A 47 -9.22 -0.91 -0.26
N LEU A 48 -9.08 0.40 -0.48
CA LEU A 48 -10.04 1.18 -1.27
C LEU A 48 -9.90 0.96 -2.77
N MET A 49 -8.69 0.74 -3.30
CA MET A 49 -8.48 0.57 -4.75
C MET A 49 -9.29 -0.61 -5.31
N PRO A 50 -9.22 -1.82 -4.71
CA PRO A 50 -9.98 -2.96 -5.22
C PRO A 50 -11.50 -2.82 -4.97
N MET A 51 -11.91 -2.18 -3.87
CA MET A 51 -13.33 -1.86 -3.64
C MET A 51 -13.88 -0.91 -4.70
N GLY A 52 -13.12 0.13 -5.08
CA GLY A 52 -13.47 1.04 -6.17
C GLY A 52 -13.59 0.33 -7.52
N MET A 53 -12.72 -0.65 -7.80
CA MET A 53 -12.85 -1.49 -9.00
C MET A 53 -14.14 -2.31 -9.01
N LEU A 54 -14.56 -2.87 -7.87
CA LEU A 54 -15.82 -3.63 -7.79
C LEU A 54 -17.04 -2.75 -8.10
N VAL A 55 -17.03 -1.50 -7.65
CA VAL A 55 -18.09 -0.51 -7.95
C VAL A 55 -18.06 -0.09 -9.42
N TYR A 56 -16.87 0.09 -10.01
CA TYR A 56 -16.71 0.37 -11.44
C TYR A 56 -17.31 -0.73 -12.32
N TYR A 57 -17.13 -2.00 -11.95
CA TYR A 57 -17.72 -3.11 -12.69
C TYR A 57 -19.27 -3.13 -12.70
N GLN A 58 -19.91 -2.43 -11.77
CA GLN A 58 -21.37 -2.31 -11.72
C GLN A 58 -21.89 -1.06 -12.44
N SER A 59 -21.05 -0.03 -12.56
CA SER A 59 -21.41 1.24 -13.19
C SER A 59 -20.18 1.84 -13.86
N GLU A 60 -20.12 1.75 -15.18
CA GLU A 60 -18.99 2.22 -16.01
C GLU A 60 -19.05 3.74 -16.23
N ASN A 61 -18.97 4.51 -15.14
CA ASN A 61 -19.03 5.96 -15.14
C ASN A 61 -17.65 6.60 -14.86
N THR A 62 -17.46 7.84 -15.28
CA THR A 62 -16.22 8.60 -14.99
C THR A 62 -15.99 8.76 -13.48
N ALA A 63 -17.07 8.87 -12.69
CA ALA A 63 -16.98 8.97 -11.23
C ALA A 63 -16.45 7.68 -10.57
N THR A 64 -16.87 6.51 -11.06
CA THR A 64 -16.38 5.22 -10.56
C THR A 64 -14.96 4.94 -11.04
N LEU A 65 -14.58 5.45 -12.22
CA LEU A 65 -13.19 5.44 -12.69
C LEU A 65 -12.27 6.25 -11.74
N LEU A 66 -12.67 7.47 -11.37
CA LEU A 66 -11.95 8.29 -10.38
C LEU A 66 -11.83 7.58 -9.02
N SER A 67 -12.86 6.81 -8.63
CA SER A 67 -12.89 6.10 -7.34
C SER A 67 -11.78 5.05 -7.18
N PHE A 68 -11.29 4.44 -8.27
CA PHE A 68 -10.17 3.49 -8.19
C PHE A 68 -8.81 4.14 -8.49
N ILE A 69 -8.77 5.21 -9.31
CA ILE A 69 -7.51 5.91 -9.63
C ILE A 69 -6.95 6.63 -8.42
N ILE A 70 -7.79 7.32 -7.64
CA ILE A 70 -7.32 8.11 -6.49
C ILE A 70 -6.60 7.19 -5.46
N PRO A 71 -7.18 6.05 -5.03
CA PRO A 71 -6.48 5.09 -4.18
C PRO A 71 -5.23 4.48 -4.82
N ALA A 72 -5.21 4.28 -6.14
CA ALA A 72 -4.03 3.78 -6.85
C ALA A 72 -2.85 4.76 -6.78
N VAL A 73 -3.10 6.07 -6.86
CA VAL A 73 -2.05 7.09 -6.67
C VAL A 73 -1.54 7.10 -5.23
N ILE A 74 -2.41 6.88 -4.25
CA ILE A 74 -2.03 6.74 -2.83
C ILE A 74 -1.10 5.53 -2.63
N LEU A 75 -1.35 4.41 -3.33
CA LEU A 75 -0.46 3.24 -3.32
C LEU A 75 0.92 3.55 -3.90
N LEU A 76 1.00 4.32 -4.99
CA LEU A 76 2.27 4.78 -5.55
C LEU A 76 3.08 5.58 -4.53
N ILE A 77 2.42 6.50 -3.81
CA ILE A 77 3.06 7.26 -2.73
C ILE A 77 3.51 6.31 -1.61
N ALA A 78 2.70 5.31 -1.26
CA ALA A 78 3.07 4.33 -0.25
C ALA A 78 4.35 3.57 -0.62
N ILE A 79 4.49 3.13 -1.88
CA ILE A 79 5.70 2.46 -2.37
C ILE A 79 6.92 3.39 -2.28
N ILE A 80 6.77 4.66 -2.64
CA ILE A 80 7.87 5.65 -2.52
C ILE A 80 8.29 5.80 -1.05
N LEU A 81 7.33 5.92 -0.13
CA LEU A 81 7.62 6.00 1.31
C LEU A 81 8.34 4.73 1.81
N PHE A 82 7.94 3.56 1.31
CA PHE A 82 8.60 2.29 1.64
C PHE A 82 10.06 2.28 1.19
N ILE A 83 10.33 2.69 -0.05
CA ILE A 83 11.68 2.79 -0.61
C ILE A 83 12.53 3.76 0.23
N ILE A 84 11.96 4.90 0.63
CA ILE A 84 12.66 5.86 1.48
C ILE A 84 13.05 5.21 2.82
N ILE A 85 12.13 4.49 3.47
CA ILE A 85 12.44 3.80 4.73
C ILE A 85 13.53 2.73 4.52
N LEU A 86 13.45 1.97 3.42
CA LEU A 86 14.35 0.87 3.14
C LEU A 86 15.80 1.33 2.89
N PHE A 87 15.99 2.46 2.19
CA PHE A 87 17.33 2.95 1.83
C PHE A 87 17.89 4.02 2.77
N PHE A 88 17.05 4.83 3.41
CA PHE A 88 17.51 5.97 4.21
C PHE A 88 17.43 5.75 5.72
N ASP A 89 16.78 4.69 6.18
CA ASP A 89 16.80 4.36 7.61
C ASP A 89 18.15 3.72 7.98
N LYS A 90 19.03 4.54 8.56
CA LYS A 90 20.40 4.15 8.96
C LYS A 90 20.42 3.08 10.04
N LYS A 91 19.34 2.91 10.81
CA LYS A 91 19.27 1.93 11.90
C LYS A 91 18.71 0.59 11.45
N LEU A 92 18.08 0.54 10.27
CA LEU A 92 17.49 -0.68 9.72
C LEU A 92 18.51 -1.82 9.58
N PHE A 93 19.75 -1.48 9.19
CA PHE A 93 20.87 -2.43 9.02
C PHE A 93 22.01 -2.19 10.01
N ALA A 94 21.83 -1.32 11.00
CA ALA A 94 22.82 -1.15 12.04
C ALA A 94 22.88 -2.44 12.86
N ARG A 95 23.92 -3.24 12.60
CA ARG A 95 24.19 -4.47 13.34
C ARG A 95 24.43 -4.09 14.81
N LYS A 96 23.66 -4.68 15.73
CA LYS A 96 24.01 -4.65 17.16
C LYS A 96 25.39 -5.24 17.38
#